data_AF-A0A521F9S3-F1
#
_entry.id   AF-A0A521F9S3-F1
#
_cell.length_a   1.000
_cell.length_b   1.000
_cell.length_c   1.000
_cell.angle_alpha   90.00
_cell.angle_beta   90.00
_cell.angle_gamma   90.00
#
_symmetry.space_group_name_H-M   'P 1'
#
loop_
_entity.id
_entity.type
_entity.pdbx_description
1 polymer ?
#
loop_
_entity_poly.entity_id
_entity_poly.type
_entity_poly.pdbx_seq_one_letter_code
_entity_poly.pdbx_strand_id
1 'polypeptide(L)'
;MKVLNRITSILAIGIFAISTMAVAKFAATSWDIDKAHSAINFEVTHFFTPVNGTFESYNSTINFDPENLEESSINVEIDVSSINTRNERRDNHLRSADFFNAEKWPHITFTSNTIEKTGENEFVAKGTLTIKETEQEIELPFTLLGITDNPMKENTLVAGITASTMVNRGDYEVGTGDWASDTVIGDEVTVDLNLELNAEK
;
A
#
# COMPACT_ATOMS: atom_id res chain seq x y z
N MET A 1 -65.32 -49.99 -20.53
CA MET A 1 -64.66 -50.26 -19.23
C MET A 1 -63.23 -50.70 -19.55
N LYS A 2 -62.23 -49.81 -19.36
CA LYS A 2 -61.03 -50.01 -18.50
C LYS A 2 -60.12 -51.18 -18.92
N VAL A 3 -58.79 -51.13 -19.07
CA VAL A 3 -57.72 -50.22 -18.61
C VAL A 3 -56.39 -50.63 -19.31
N LEU A 4 -55.59 -49.60 -19.62
CA LEU A 4 -54.13 -49.42 -19.77
C LEU A 4 -53.12 -50.60 -19.88
N ASN A 5 -52.24 -50.44 -20.89
CA ASN A 5 -50.79 -50.08 -20.82
C ASN A 5 -49.82 -50.88 -19.92
N ARG A 6 -48.71 -51.35 -20.50
CA ARG A 6 -47.40 -51.41 -19.83
C ARG A 6 -46.28 -50.91 -20.73
N ILE A 7 -45.58 -49.93 -20.18
CA ILE A 7 -44.58 -49.03 -20.78
C ILE A 7 -43.20 -49.65 -20.62
N THR A 8 -42.41 -49.67 -21.68
CA THR A 8 -40.96 -49.93 -21.66
C THR A 8 -40.23 -48.70 -21.13
N SER A 9 -39.61 -48.81 -19.96
CA SER A 9 -38.74 -47.77 -19.39
C SER A 9 -37.30 -47.97 -19.87
N ILE A 10 -36.81 -47.08 -20.72
CA ILE A 10 -35.38 -46.92 -21.01
C ILE A 10 -34.88 -45.75 -20.17
N LEU A 11 -33.96 -46.04 -19.25
CA LEU A 11 -33.31 -45.06 -18.38
C LEU A 11 -32.23 -44.35 -19.20
N ALA A 12 -32.46 -43.09 -19.59
CA ALA A 12 -31.45 -42.24 -20.21
C ALA A 12 -30.69 -41.46 -19.13
N ILE A 13 -29.43 -41.83 -18.89
CA ILE A 13 -28.51 -41.07 -18.03
C ILE A 13 -27.94 -39.93 -18.88
N GLY A 14 -28.41 -38.70 -18.64
CA GLY A 14 -27.85 -37.50 -19.25
C GLY A 14 -26.56 -37.10 -18.53
N ILE A 15 -25.42 -37.15 -19.23
CA ILE A 15 -24.15 -36.57 -18.77
C ILE A 15 -24.19 -35.08 -19.11
N PHE A 16 -24.32 -34.22 -18.09
CA PHE A 16 -24.16 -32.79 -18.25
C PHE A 16 -22.66 -32.46 -18.14
N ALA A 17 -22.00 -32.26 -19.27
CA ALA A 17 -20.62 -31.79 -19.30
C ALA A 17 -20.60 -30.31 -18.90
N ILE A 18 -20.14 -30.02 -17.68
CA ILE A 18 -19.86 -28.65 -17.24
C ILE A 18 -18.54 -28.23 -17.91
N SER A 19 -18.66 -27.44 -18.98
CA SER A 19 -17.52 -26.77 -19.60
C SER A 19 -17.04 -25.67 -18.66
N THR A 20 -15.90 -25.87 -18.00
CA THR A 20 -15.23 -24.80 -17.25
C THR A 20 -14.57 -23.86 -18.25
N MET A 21 -15.15 -22.68 -18.48
CA MET A 21 -14.44 -21.61 -19.16
C MET A 21 -13.28 -21.15 -18.28
N ALA A 22 -12.06 -21.23 -18.80
CA ALA A 22 -10.92 -20.58 -18.17
C ALA A 22 -11.09 -19.06 -18.28
N VAL A 23 -11.15 -18.37 -17.14
CA VAL A 23 -11.08 -16.91 -17.10
C VAL A 23 -9.64 -16.53 -17.43
N ALA A 24 -9.44 -15.72 -18.47
CA ALA A 24 -8.12 -15.15 -18.75
C ALA A 24 -7.77 -14.18 -17.62
N LYS A 25 -6.67 -14.45 -16.90
CA LYS A 25 -6.11 -13.51 -15.93
C LYS A 25 -5.38 -12.41 -16.70
N PHE A 26 -5.89 -11.18 -16.62
CA PHE A 26 -5.18 -10.00 -17.11
C PHE A 26 -4.24 -9.51 -16.02
N ALA A 27 -3.05 -9.04 -16.40
CA ALA A 27 -2.14 -8.38 -15.48
C ALA A 27 -2.79 -7.11 -14.94
N ALA A 28 -2.58 -6.81 -13.65
CA ALA A 28 -3.10 -5.60 -13.04
C ALA A 28 -2.54 -4.35 -13.71
N THR A 29 -3.33 -3.27 -13.74
CA THR A 29 -2.92 -1.99 -14.32
C THR A 29 -1.69 -1.43 -13.59
N SER A 30 -0.66 -1.03 -14.33
CA SER A 30 0.53 -0.35 -13.79
C SER A 30 0.23 1.12 -13.56
N TRP A 31 0.55 1.61 -12.37
CA TRP A 31 0.30 2.97 -11.90
C TRP A 31 1.60 3.68 -11.52
N ASP A 32 1.77 4.89 -12.01
CA ASP A 32 2.86 5.79 -11.66
C ASP A 32 2.37 6.89 -10.72
N ILE A 33 3.09 7.12 -9.62
CA ILE A 33 2.76 8.21 -8.69
C ILE A 33 3.04 9.57 -9.35
N ASP A 34 2.03 10.44 -9.37
CA ASP A 34 2.22 11.86 -9.63
C ASP A 34 2.81 12.53 -8.39
N LYS A 35 4.13 12.65 -8.36
CA LYS A 35 4.88 13.25 -7.24
C LYS A 35 4.45 14.68 -6.92
N ALA A 36 3.90 15.45 -7.88
CA ALA A 36 3.49 16.83 -7.64
C ALA A 36 2.17 16.93 -6.85
N HIS A 37 1.34 15.91 -6.90
CA HIS A 37 0.03 15.83 -6.24
C HIS A 37 -0.02 14.76 -5.15
N SER A 38 1.14 14.21 -4.79
CA SER A 38 1.25 13.11 -3.84
C SER A 38 2.17 13.44 -2.67
N ALA A 39 1.87 12.90 -1.50
CA ALA A 39 2.68 13.08 -0.30
C ALA A 39 2.71 11.81 0.56
N ILE A 40 3.91 11.49 1.07
CA ILE A 40 4.13 10.57 2.19
C ILE A 40 4.40 11.45 3.41
N ASN A 41 3.42 11.58 4.28
CA ASN A 41 3.52 12.38 5.50
C ASN A 41 3.67 11.48 6.72
N PHE A 42 4.31 12.02 7.74
CA PHE A 42 4.33 11.41 9.06
C PHE A 42 4.15 12.45 10.15
N GLU A 43 3.62 12.00 11.28
CA GLU A 43 3.49 12.78 12.51
C GLU A 43 4.00 11.98 13.70
N VAL A 44 4.79 12.63 14.55
CA VAL A 44 5.26 12.07 15.83
C VAL A 44 5.07 13.09 16.93
N THR A 45 4.67 12.64 18.12
CA THR A 45 4.50 13.53 19.28
C THR A 45 5.87 13.90 19.88
N HIS A 46 6.10 15.19 20.12
CA HIS A 46 7.24 15.68 20.90
C HIS A 46 6.74 16.36 22.18
N PHE A 47 6.98 15.72 23.33
CA PHE A 47 6.35 15.97 24.64
C PHE A 47 4.82 15.98 24.63
N PHE A 48 4.22 16.99 23.99
CA PHE A 48 2.77 17.20 23.91
C PHE A 48 2.29 17.65 22.52
N THR A 49 3.19 18.12 21.67
CA THR A 49 2.85 18.75 20.39
C THR A 49 3.28 17.87 19.22
N PRO A 50 2.47 17.80 18.15
CA PRO A 50 2.86 17.04 16.97
C PRO A 50 4.02 17.70 16.22
N VAL A 51 4.96 16.88 15.78
CA VAL A 51 5.97 17.23 14.79
C VAL A 51 5.60 16.54 13.49
N ASN A 52 5.30 17.35 12.49
CA ASN A 52 4.96 16.89 11.15
C ASN A 52 6.22 16.82 10.28
N GLY A 53 6.28 15.81 9.41
CA GLY A 53 7.31 15.68 8.39
C GLY A 53 6.82 14.96 7.15
N THR A 54 7.66 14.95 6.12
CA THR A 54 7.42 14.25 4.87
C THR A 54 8.72 13.66 4.33
N PHE A 55 8.61 12.66 3.46
CA PHE A 55 9.70 12.22 2.60
C PHE A 55 9.43 12.71 1.17
N GLU A 56 10.34 13.53 0.64
CA GLU A 56 10.13 14.21 -0.65
C GLU A 56 10.58 13.37 -1.87
N SER A 57 11.37 12.31 -1.64
CA SER A 57 11.91 11.45 -2.69
C SER A 57 11.61 9.99 -2.40
N TYR A 58 10.90 9.37 -3.33
CA TYR A 58 10.53 7.97 -3.30
C TYR A 58 10.30 7.46 -4.73
N ASN A 59 10.44 6.16 -4.90
CA ASN A 59 10.12 5.43 -6.12
C ASN A 59 9.14 4.31 -5.80
N SER A 60 8.37 3.90 -6.78
CA SER A 60 7.36 2.85 -6.60
C SER A 60 7.17 2.02 -7.86
N THR A 61 6.74 0.78 -7.67
CA THR A 61 6.13 -0.06 -8.70
C THR A 61 4.80 -0.52 -8.16
N ILE A 62 3.70 0.03 -8.71
CA ILE A 62 2.34 -0.24 -8.27
C ILE A 62 1.61 -0.89 -9.44
N ASN A 63 1.22 -2.14 -9.27
CA ASN A 63 0.26 -2.81 -10.14
C ASN A 63 -1.01 -3.00 -9.31
N PHE A 64 -2.12 -2.43 -9.73
CA PHE A 64 -3.35 -2.49 -8.94
C PHE A 64 -4.57 -2.57 -9.84
N ASP A 65 -5.36 -3.62 -9.60
CA ASP A 65 -6.66 -3.85 -10.21
C ASP A 65 -7.66 -4.21 -9.10
N PRO A 66 -8.63 -3.34 -8.77
CA PRO A 66 -9.59 -3.58 -7.69
C PRO A 66 -10.52 -4.78 -7.95
N GLU A 67 -10.59 -5.27 -9.20
CA GLU A 67 -11.35 -6.45 -9.59
C GLU A 67 -10.47 -7.72 -9.69
N ASN A 68 -9.14 -7.59 -9.62
CA ASN A 68 -8.18 -8.70 -9.68
C ASN A 68 -6.97 -8.48 -8.74
N LEU A 69 -7.22 -8.55 -7.43
CA LEU A 69 -6.21 -8.31 -6.40
C LEU A 69 -5.08 -9.35 -6.38
N GLU A 70 -5.28 -10.56 -6.91
CA GLU A 70 -4.24 -11.60 -6.97
C GLU A 70 -3.06 -11.21 -7.88
N GLU A 71 -3.30 -10.35 -8.87
CA GLU A 71 -2.27 -9.82 -9.77
C GLU A 71 -1.77 -8.43 -9.34
N SER A 72 -2.27 -7.92 -8.20
CA SER A 72 -1.90 -6.61 -7.68
C SER A 72 -0.70 -6.70 -6.74
N SER A 73 0.17 -5.69 -6.80
CA SER A 73 1.42 -5.60 -6.03
C SER A 73 1.80 -4.14 -5.80
N ILE A 74 2.31 -3.82 -4.62
CA ILE A 74 2.85 -2.50 -4.26
C ILE A 74 4.29 -2.71 -3.78
N ASN A 75 5.23 -2.05 -4.44
CA ASN A 75 6.61 -1.93 -3.98
C ASN A 75 6.97 -0.45 -3.91
N VAL A 76 7.51 0.00 -2.78
CA VAL A 76 7.90 1.39 -2.55
C VAL A 76 9.30 1.43 -1.95
N GLU A 77 10.12 2.35 -2.43
CA GLU A 77 11.43 2.68 -1.88
C GLU A 77 11.47 4.18 -1.59
N ILE A 78 11.68 4.55 -0.33
CA ILE A 78 11.73 5.93 0.13
C ILE A 78 13.18 6.28 0.45
N ASP A 79 13.67 7.39 -0.09
CA ASP A 79 15.01 7.90 0.22
C ASP A 79 14.98 8.66 1.55
N VAL A 80 15.68 8.12 2.55
CA VAL A 80 15.77 8.70 3.90
C VAL A 80 16.36 10.11 3.87
N SER A 81 17.27 10.39 2.94
CA SER A 81 17.88 11.71 2.83
C SER A 81 16.86 12.80 2.47
N SER A 82 15.72 12.43 1.90
CA SER A 82 14.64 13.35 1.54
C SER A 82 13.71 13.74 2.69
N ILE A 83 14.00 13.29 3.91
CA ILE A 83 13.22 13.68 5.09
C ILE A 83 13.22 15.20 5.27
N ASN A 84 12.03 15.77 5.46
CA ASN A 84 11.82 17.19 5.67
C ASN A 84 10.79 17.41 6.78
N THR A 85 11.25 18.02 7.88
CA THR A 85 10.40 18.46 9.01
C THR A 85 10.36 19.99 9.12
N ARG A 86 10.77 20.69 8.05
CA ARG A 86 10.93 22.15 7.96
C ARG A 86 11.95 22.70 8.97
N ASN A 87 12.90 21.87 9.40
CA ASN A 87 13.96 22.24 10.32
C ASN A 87 15.23 21.50 9.94
N GLU A 88 16.12 22.18 9.22
CA GLU A 88 17.35 21.61 8.67
C GLU A 88 18.23 20.92 9.74
N ARG A 89 18.32 21.48 10.95
CA ARG A 89 19.11 20.85 12.02
C ARG A 89 18.50 19.52 12.47
N ARG A 90 17.17 19.46 12.58
CA ARG A 90 16.46 18.23 12.92
C ARG A 90 16.53 17.23 11.78
N ASP A 91 16.38 17.66 10.54
CA ASP A 91 16.45 16.80 9.36
C ASP A 91 17.84 16.16 9.24
N ASN A 92 18.90 16.94 9.45
CA ASN A 92 20.27 16.41 9.50
C ASN A 92 20.48 15.40 10.64
N HIS A 93 19.86 15.65 11.79
CA HIS A 93 19.95 14.74 12.93
C HIS A 93 19.16 13.45 12.73
N LEU A 94 17.98 13.51 12.10
CA LEU A 94 17.18 12.33 11.75
C LEU A 94 17.91 11.40 10.75
N ARG A 95 18.77 11.96 9.89
CA ARG A 95 19.61 11.18 8.97
C ARG A 95 20.83 10.52 9.66
N SER A 96 21.17 10.93 10.88
CA SER A 96 22.35 10.46 11.60
C SER A 96 22.19 9.06 12.20
N ALA A 97 23.28 8.52 12.75
CA ALA A 97 23.35 7.21 13.40
C ALA A 97 22.36 7.03 14.56
N ASP A 98 21.95 8.12 15.21
CA ASP A 98 21.04 8.10 16.35
C ASP A 98 19.58 7.78 15.94
N PHE A 99 19.25 7.97 14.66
CA PHE A 99 17.92 7.78 14.08
C PHE A 99 17.96 6.82 12.89
N PHE A 100 17.69 7.31 11.67
CA PHE A 100 17.57 6.44 10.49
C PHE A 100 18.92 5.96 9.96
N ASN A 101 20.01 6.66 10.29
CA ASN A 101 21.37 6.36 9.82
C ASN A 101 21.41 6.15 8.30
N ALA A 102 21.04 7.22 7.58
CA ALA A 102 20.85 7.24 6.14
C ALA A 102 22.13 6.87 5.36
N GLU A 103 23.30 7.05 5.96
CA GLU A 103 24.58 6.65 5.35
C GLU A 103 24.69 5.12 5.22
N LYS A 104 24.24 4.37 6.24
CA LYS A 104 24.25 2.90 6.23
C LYS A 104 23.00 2.32 5.58
N TRP A 105 21.84 2.94 5.82
CA TRP A 105 20.55 2.49 5.32
C TRP A 105 19.84 3.65 4.60
N PRO A 106 20.15 3.89 3.32
CA PRO A 106 19.63 5.04 2.58
C PRO A 106 18.14 4.94 2.25
N HIS A 107 17.55 3.74 2.37
CA HIS A 107 16.20 3.46 1.94
C HIS A 107 15.33 2.86 3.05
N ILE A 108 14.08 3.28 3.07
CA ILE A 108 12.96 2.58 3.72
C ILE A 108 12.18 1.88 2.60
N THR A 109 11.83 0.61 2.77
CA THR A 109 11.10 -0.13 1.73
C THR A 109 9.82 -0.74 2.26
N PHE A 110 8.79 -0.75 1.43
CA PHE A 110 7.57 -1.53 1.66
C PHE A 110 7.30 -2.42 0.45
N THR A 111 7.11 -3.71 0.69
CA THR A 111 6.73 -4.70 -0.33
C THR A 111 5.48 -5.43 0.13
N SER A 112 4.41 -5.32 -0.66
CA SER A 112 3.16 -6.03 -0.38
C SER A 112 3.30 -7.53 -0.66
N ASN A 113 2.76 -8.35 0.24
CA ASN A 113 2.61 -9.78 0.10
C ASN A 113 1.21 -10.13 -0.44
N THR A 114 0.18 -9.45 0.07
CA THR A 114 -1.22 -9.63 -0.32
C THR A 114 -1.97 -8.31 -0.26
N ILE A 115 -2.97 -8.14 -1.13
CA ILE A 115 -3.93 -7.05 -1.05
C ILE A 115 -5.33 -7.65 -0.91
N GLU A 116 -6.07 -7.22 0.09
CA GLU A 116 -7.41 -7.73 0.41
C GLU A 116 -8.44 -6.61 0.30
N LYS A 117 -9.61 -6.92 -0.26
CA LYS A 117 -10.77 -6.01 -0.26
C LYS A 117 -11.51 -6.13 1.07
N THR A 118 -11.69 -5.02 1.76
CA THR A 118 -12.38 -4.96 3.08
C THR A 118 -13.70 -4.18 3.03
N GLY A 119 -13.96 -3.47 1.93
CA GLY A 119 -15.19 -2.72 1.67
C GLY A 119 -15.36 -2.39 0.19
N GLU A 120 -16.33 -1.55 -0.17
CA GLU A 120 -16.62 -1.22 -1.58
C GLU A 120 -15.40 -0.62 -2.29
N ASN A 121 -14.68 0.28 -1.62
CA ASN A 121 -13.44 0.91 -2.06
C ASN A 121 -12.34 0.89 -0.99
N GLU A 122 -12.50 0.02 0.01
CA GLU A 122 -11.55 -0.13 1.12
C GLU A 122 -10.74 -1.39 0.91
N PHE A 123 -9.43 -1.28 1.12
CA PHE A 123 -8.47 -2.35 0.93
C PHE A 123 -7.45 -2.36 2.06
N VAL A 124 -6.77 -3.48 2.23
CA VAL A 124 -5.60 -3.60 3.12
C VAL A 124 -4.47 -4.26 2.33
N ALA A 125 -3.36 -3.54 2.17
CA ALA A 125 -2.11 -4.11 1.69
C ALA A 125 -1.32 -4.64 2.90
N LYS A 126 -1.14 -5.95 2.97
CA LYS A 126 -0.28 -6.59 3.98
C LYS A 126 1.08 -6.83 3.37
N GLY A 127 2.14 -6.47 4.06
CA GLY A 127 3.48 -6.56 3.51
C GLY A 127 4.58 -6.26 4.50
N THR A 128 5.80 -6.42 4.02
CA THR A 128 7.00 -6.19 4.82
C THR A 128 7.40 -4.72 4.71
N LEU A 129 7.46 -4.01 5.83
CA LEU A 129 8.10 -2.71 5.98
C LEU A 129 9.50 -2.92 6.56
N THR A 130 10.50 -2.43 5.84
CA THR A 130 11.90 -2.46 6.26
C THR A 130 12.38 -1.05 6.55
N ILE A 131 12.84 -0.82 7.78
CA ILE A 131 13.51 0.43 8.18
C ILE A 131 14.82 0.02 8.88
N LYS A 132 15.93 0.61 8.43
CA LYS A 132 17.29 0.17 8.80
C LYS A 132 17.51 -1.31 8.45
N GLU A 133 17.80 -2.14 9.44
CA GLU A 133 18.00 -3.59 9.28
C GLU A 133 16.80 -4.41 9.76
N THR A 134 15.75 -3.77 10.27
CA THR A 134 14.59 -4.45 10.82
C THR A 134 13.49 -4.54 9.78
N GLU A 135 12.95 -5.74 9.61
CA GLU A 135 11.77 -6.05 8.80
C GLU A 135 10.60 -6.37 9.73
N GLN A 136 9.44 -5.76 9.48
CA GLN A 136 8.19 -6.11 10.16
C GLN A 136 7.07 -6.29 9.14
N GLU A 137 6.20 -7.27 9.37
CA GLU A 137 4.94 -7.37 8.65
C GLU A 137 3.97 -6.30 9.19
N ILE A 138 3.44 -5.47 8.30
CA ILE A 138 2.46 -4.44 8.64
C ILE A 138 1.22 -4.58 7.77
N GLU A 139 0.12 -4.01 8.27
CA GLU A 139 -1.09 -3.79 7.49
C GLU A 139 -1.19 -2.31 7.13
N LEU A 140 -1.30 -2.02 5.84
CA LEU A 140 -1.53 -0.67 5.31
C LEU A 140 -2.95 -0.59 4.74
N PRO A 141 -3.93 -0.14 5.53
CA PRO A 141 -5.27 0.12 5.01
C PRO A 141 -5.25 1.33 4.08
N PHE A 142 -5.95 1.22 2.95
CA PHE A 142 -6.08 2.30 2.00
C PHE A 142 -7.46 2.32 1.34
N THR A 143 -7.89 3.52 0.96
CA THR A 143 -9.15 3.78 0.28
C THR A 143 -8.87 4.23 -1.14
N LEU A 144 -9.52 3.59 -2.11
CA LEU A 144 -9.57 4.07 -3.49
C LEU A 144 -10.64 5.16 -3.60
N LEU A 145 -10.23 6.41 -3.79
CA LEU A 145 -11.15 7.54 -3.92
C LEU A 145 -11.89 7.53 -5.27
N GLY A 146 -11.27 6.95 -6.30
CA GLY A 146 -11.86 6.79 -7.61
C GLY A 146 -10.81 6.62 -8.71
N ILE A 147 -11.29 6.22 -9.89
CA ILE A 147 -10.51 6.10 -11.13
C ILE A 147 -11.32 6.76 -12.25
N THR A 148 -10.69 7.60 -13.07
CA THR A 148 -11.35 8.25 -14.22
C THR A 148 -10.34 8.55 -15.33
N ASP A 149 -10.84 8.92 -16.52
CA ASP A 149 -10.02 9.46 -17.59
C ASP A 149 -9.34 10.76 -17.15
N ASN A 150 -8.05 10.90 -17.40
CA ASN A 150 -7.32 12.13 -17.12
C ASN A 150 -7.67 13.19 -18.19
N PRO A 151 -8.32 14.30 -17.83
CA PRO A 151 -8.73 15.32 -18.81
C PRO A 151 -7.55 16.14 -19.36
N MET A 152 -6.37 16.05 -18.73
CA MET A 152 -5.17 16.80 -19.11
C MET A 152 -4.16 15.94 -19.88
N LYS A 153 -4.35 14.61 -19.95
CA LYS A 153 -3.45 13.67 -20.63
C LYS A 153 -4.25 12.66 -21.44
N GLU A 154 -4.06 12.66 -22.76
CA GLU A 154 -4.72 11.71 -23.66
C GLU A 154 -4.33 10.26 -23.33
N ASN A 155 -5.26 9.32 -23.54
CA ASN A 155 -5.07 7.88 -23.28
C ASN A 155 -4.52 7.52 -21.88
N THR A 156 -4.81 8.36 -20.88
CA THR A 156 -4.31 8.19 -19.52
C THR A 156 -5.49 8.13 -18.54
N LEU A 157 -5.43 7.22 -17.56
CA LEU A 157 -6.29 7.19 -16.38
C LEU A 157 -5.63 7.95 -15.23
N VAL A 158 -6.43 8.54 -14.35
CA VAL A 158 -6.02 9.08 -13.07
C VAL A 158 -6.77 8.39 -11.94
N ALA A 159 -6.07 8.07 -10.86
CA ALA A 159 -6.64 7.51 -9.63
C ALA A 159 -6.20 8.28 -8.40
N GLY A 160 -7.07 8.32 -7.38
CA GLY A 160 -6.76 8.89 -6.07
C GLY A 160 -6.78 7.81 -4.99
N ILE A 161 -5.75 7.77 -4.14
CA ILE A 161 -5.65 6.85 -3.00
C ILE A 161 -5.32 7.63 -1.73
N THR A 162 -5.96 7.26 -0.63
CA THR A 162 -5.56 7.68 0.72
C THR A 162 -5.25 6.48 1.58
N ALA A 163 -4.22 6.56 2.41
CA ALA A 163 -3.88 5.52 3.37
C ALA A 163 -3.43 6.15 4.70
N SER A 164 -3.68 5.45 5.80
CA SER A 164 -3.18 5.86 7.11
C SER A 164 -2.79 4.62 7.91
N THR A 165 -1.62 4.63 8.51
CA THR A 165 -1.19 3.55 9.41
C THR A 165 -0.32 4.12 10.54
N MET A 166 -0.04 3.29 11.53
CA MET A 166 0.79 3.65 12.66
C MET A 166 1.99 2.70 12.72
N VAL A 167 3.18 3.27 12.89
CA VAL A 167 4.43 2.55 13.01
C VAL A 167 5.07 2.90 14.35
N ASN A 168 5.55 1.90 15.09
CA ASN A 168 6.32 2.15 16.31
C ASN A 168 7.80 2.31 15.95
N ARG A 169 8.39 3.48 16.20
CA ARG A 169 9.79 3.77 15.86
C ARG A 169 10.79 2.88 16.61
N GLY A 170 10.42 2.42 17.81
CA GLY A 170 11.25 1.57 18.67
C GLY A 170 11.47 0.19 18.06
N ASP A 171 10.46 -0.36 17.38
CA ASP A 171 10.55 -1.66 16.69
C ASP A 171 11.63 -1.66 15.59
N TYR A 172 11.96 -0.49 15.05
CA TYR A 172 12.98 -0.30 14.01
C TYR A 172 14.25 0.36 14.53
N GLU A 173 14.39 0.53 15.84
CA GLU A 173 15.51 1.22 16.47
C GLU A 173 15.77 2.63 15.89
N VAL A 174 14.70 3.39 15.64
CA VAL A 174 14.78 4.79 15.17
C VAL A 174 14.64 5.74 16.37
N GLY A 175 15.75 6.40 16.72
CA GLY A 175 15.85 7.27 17.89
C GLY A 175 16.22 6.45 19.12
N THR A 176 17.51 6.10 19.23
CA THR A 176 18.09 5.27 20.30
C THR A 176 18.89 6.11 21.31
N GLY A 177 19.43 5.48 22.36
CA GLY A 177 20.26 6.16 23.35
C GLY A 177 19.49 7.27 24.08
N ASP A 178 20.00 8.50 24.01
CA ASP A 178 19.35 9.68 24.60
C ASP A 178 17.97 9.98 23.99
N TRP A 179 17.65 9.40 22.84
CA TRP A 179 16.39 9.58 22.11
C TRP A 179 15.42 8.41 22.24
N ALA A 180 15.77 7.38 23.04
CA ALA A 180 14.95 6.19 23.24
C ALA A 180 13.69 6.44 24.08
N SER A 181 13.60 7.58 24.77
CA SER A 181 12.50 7.87 25.69
C SER A 181 11.22 8.29 24.95
N ASP A 182 10.16 7.50 25.10
CA ASP A 182 8.79 7.78 24.63
C ASP A 182 8.18 9.06 25.22
N THR A 183 8.65 9.48 26.41
CA THR A 183 8.18 10.72 27.06
C THR A 183 8.63 12.01 26.37
N VAL A 184 9.72 11.96 25.60
CA VAL A 184 10.26 13.11 24.86
C VAL A 184 9.80 13.05 23.41
N ILE A 185 9.92 11.87 22.79
CA ILE A 185 9.48 11.60 21.42
C ILE A 185 8.62 10.35 21.50
N GLY A 186 7.33 10.47 21.21
CA GLY A 186 6.41 9.33 21.22
C GLY A 186 6.88 8.20 20.32
N ASP A 187 6.57 6.97 20.71
CA ASP A 187 6.98 5.80 19.94
C ASP A 187 6.12 5.61 18.70
N GLU A 188 4.83 5.93 18.81
CA GLU A 188 3.88 5.86 17.71
C GLU A 188 4.10 7.02 16.73
N VAL A 189 4.33 6.63 15.47
CA VAL A 189 4.43 7.52 14.32
C VAL A 189 3.25 7.23 13.41
N THR A 190 2.36 8.20 13.26
CA THR A 190 1.29 8.13 12.26
C THR A 190 1.89 8.39 10.89
N VAL A 191 1.55 7.59 9.90
CA VAL A 191 1.96 7.74 8.50
C VAL A 191 0.71 7.92 7.66
N ASP A 192 0.60 9.04 6.97
CA ASP A 192 -0.53 9.40 6.12
C ASP A 192 -0.09 9.57 4.68
N LEU A 193 -0.74 8.84 3.77
CA LEU A 193 -0.49 8.89 2.33
C LEU A 193 -1.69 9.54 1.64
N ASN A 194 -1.40 10.52 0.78
CA ASN A 194 -2.36 11.04 -0.19
C ASN A 194 -1.69 10.96 -1.54
N LEU A 195 -2.20 10.10 -2.43
CA LEU A 195 -1.54 9.78 -3.69
C LEU A 195 -2.49 10.04 -4.86
N GLU A 196 -1.98 10.74 -5.86
CA GLU A 196 -2.55 10.75 -7.21
C GLU A 196 -1.68 9.88 -8.11
N LEU A 197 -2.31 9.01 -8.87
CA LEU A 197 -1.63 8.03 -9.73
C LEU A 197 -2.08 8.22 -11.18
N ASN A 198 -1.20 7.96 -12.13
CA ASN A 198 -1.51 7.90 -13.56
C ASN A 198 -1.24 6.50 -14.12
N ALA A 199 -2.04 6.06 -15.08
CA ALA A 199 -1.82 4.83 -15.83
C ALA A 199 -2.11 5.05 -17.31
N GLU A 200 -1.26 4.51 -18.20
CA GLU A 200 -1.57 4.44 -19.62
C GLU A 200 -2.64 3.36 -19.87
N LYS A 201 -3.56 3.62 -20.81
CA LYS A 201 -4.60 2.67 -21.23
C LYS A 201 -4.13 1.73 -22.34
#